data_AF-A0A0G1GBZ9-F1
#
_entry.id   AF-A0A0G1GBZ9-F1
#
_cell.length_a   1.000
_cell.length_b   1.000
_cell.length_c   1.000
_cell.angle_alpha   90.00
_cell.angle_beta   90.00
_cell.angle_gamma   90.00
#
_symmetry.space_group_name_H-M   'P 1'
#
loop_
_entity.id
_entity.type
_entity.pdbx_description
1 polymer ?
#
loop_
_entity_poly.entity_id
_entity_poly.type
_entity_poly.pdbx_seq_one_letter_code
_entity_poly.pdbx_strand_id
1 'polypeptide(L)'
;MFLLAFTEDFSLNRLLGFRSNSEAVSQTVYKFTHPRASATLEMNIVTGVFSVSFDLKSDPSLLESQAPASEIAASQVRSFLSAANLLPKDLTGPVTHEFLKVESQNLVAAVSLSEASLVKINLFRKAIGDLPSLTPNPSEANIWFIVSGSRTRDKQIIAGEYHYFPVDEGQSATYPIKTAQQALDELAAGGGFFASTGLNQENQTVVFLPADNCLCRR
;
A
#
# COMPACT_ATOMS: atom_id res chain seq x y z
N MET A 1 8.15 8.42 -27.92
CA MET A 1 8.53 7.79 -26.63
C MET A 1 7.32 7.51 -25.71
N PHE A 2 6.08 7.85 -26.09
CA PHE A 2 4.87 7.51 -25.31
C PHE A 2 4.37 6.06 -25.55
N LEU A 3 4.75 5.44 -26.67
CA LEU A 3 4.23 4.13 -27.09
C LEU A 3 4.86 2.93 -26.36
N LEU A 4 6.06 3.07 -25.78
CA LEU A 4 6.75 1.96 -25.12
C LEU A 4 6.22 1.70 -23.71
N ALA A 5 5.98 2.76 -22.92
CA ALA A 5 5.34 2.65 -21.60
C ALA A 5 3.95 2.01 -21.70
N PHE A 6 3.17 2.41 -22.72
CA PHE A 6 1.81 1.91 -22.94
C PHE A 6 1.74 0.38 -23.18
N THR A 7 2.77 -0.23 -23.77
CA THR A 7 2.81 -1.68 -24.02
C THR A 7 3.32 -2.49 -22.83
N GLU A 8 4.18 -1.91 -22.00
CA GLU A 8 4.70 -2.57 -20.79
C GLU A 8 3.61 -2.67 -19.71
N ASP A 9 2.82 -1.61 -19.52
CA ASP A 9 1.73 -1.59 -18.54
C ASP A 9 0.60 -2.58 -18.90
N PHE A 10 0.30 -2.75 -20.19
CA PHE A 10 -0.65 -3.77 -20.63
C PHE A 10 -0.09 -5.19 -20.47
N SER A 11 1.22 -5.38 -20.43
CA SER A 11 1.82 -6.69 -20.17
C SER A 11 1.72 -7.07 -18.69
N LEU A 12 1.75 -6.07 -17.82
CA LEU A 12 1.67 -6.22 -16.36
C LEU A 12 0.29 -6.73 -15.90
N ASN A 13 -0.81 -6.31 -16.53
CA ASN A 13 -2.15 -6.87 -16.25
C ASN A 13 -2.18 -8.41 -16.43
N ARG A 14 -1.49 -8.90 -17.46
CA ARG A 14 -1.46 -10.32 -17.83
C ARG A 14 -0.59 -11.12 -16.88
N LEU A 15 0.48 -10.51 -16.38
CA LEU A 15 1.34 -11.07 -15.33
C LEU A 15 0.59 -11.18 -13.98
N LEU A 16 -0.27 -10.20 -13.69
CA LEU A 16 -1.13 -10.20 -12.49
C LEU A 16 -2.39 -11.08 -12.64
N GLY A 17 -2.62 -11.69 -13.81
CA GLY A 17 -3.75 -12.62 -14.06
C GLY A 17 -5.01 -11.96 -14.62
N PHE A 18 -5.03 -10.64 -14.81
CA PHE A 18 -6.15 -9.90 -15.38
C PHE A 18 -6.09 -9.99 -16.91
N ARG A 19 -6.87 -10.91 -17.50
CA ARG A 19 -6.88 -11.20 -18.95
C ARG A 19 -8.04 -10.57 -19.73
N SER A 20 -8.87 -9.76 -19.06
CA SER A 20 -10.11 -9.24 -19.66
C SER A 20 -9.90 -7.93 -20.41
N ASN A 21 -10.86 -7.59 -21.27
CA ASN A 21 -10.88 -6.33 -22.02
C ASN A 21 -10.75 -5.14 -21.06
N SER A 22 -9.84 -4.23 -21.36
CA SER A 22 -9.62 -3.00 -20.61
C SER A 22 -10.72 -2.00 -20.89
N GLU A 23 -11.29 -1.42 -19.85
CA GLU A 23 -12.21 -0.30 -19.93
C GLU A 23 -11.45 0.99 -19.60
N ALA A 24 -11.41 1.95 -20.52
CA ALA A 24 -10.83 3.24 -20.25
C ALA A 24 -11.77 4.05 -19.35
N VAL A 25 -11.41 4.22 -18.08
CA VAL A 25 -12.16 5.06 -17.14
C VAL A 25 -11.84 6.54 -17.40
N SER A 26 -10.60 6.82 -17.79
CA SER A 26 -10.12 8.14 -18.20
C SER A 26 -9.00 8.01 -19.24
N GLN A 27 -8.44 9.13 -19.71
CA GLN A 27 -7.32 9.14 -20.67
C GLN A 27 -6.05 8.47 -20.13
N THR A 28 -5.89 8.46 -18.80
CA THR A 28 -4.71 7.90 -18.12
C THR A 28 -5.04 6.74 -17.20
N VAL A 29 -6.32 6.42 -16.98
CA VAL A 29 -6.75 5.38 -16.03
C VAL A 29 -7.52 4.29 -16.76
N TYR A 30 -7.05 3.06 -16.61
CA TYR A 30 -7.63 1.87 -17.22
C TYR A 30 -8.06 0.88 -16.15
N LYS A 31 -9.25 0.31 -16.33
CA LYS A 31 -9.82 -0.71 -15.46
C LYS A 31 -9.81 -2.05 -16.18
N PHE A 32 -9.32 -3.07 -15.49
CA PHE A 32 -9.27 -4.44 -15.95
C PHE A 32 -10.08 -5.31 -15.01
N THR A 33 -10.96 -6.15 -15.54
CA THR A 33 -11.69 -7.14 -14.74
C THR A 33 -10.95 -8.47 -14.76
N HIS A 34 -11.13 -9.29 -13.73
CA HIS A 34 -10.59 -10.65 -13.71
C HIS A 34 -11.62 -11.64 -14.30
N PRO A 35 -11.22 -12.58 -15.16
CA PRO A 35 -12.18 -13.46 -15.85
C PRO A 35 -12.80 -14.54 -14.93
N ARG A 36 -12.11 -14.91 -13.85
CA ARG A 36 -12.52 -16.00 -12.93
C ARG A 36 -12.91 -15.53 -11.52
N ALA A 37 -12.72 -14.25 -11.25
CA ALA A 37 -12.86 -13.67 -9.91
C ALA A 37 -13.52 -12.31 -10.07
N SER A 38 -14.36 -11.91 -9.12
CA SER A 38 -14.97 -10.57 -9.10
C SER A 38 -13.97 -9.52 -8.63
N ALA A 39 -12.78 -9.53 -9.22
CA ALA A 39 -11.69 -8.61 -8.94
C ALA A 39 -11.55 -7.61 -10.08
N THR A 40 -11.28 -6.38 -9.73
CA THR A 40 -10.96 -5.27 -10.61
C THR A 40 -9.58 -4.74 -10.29
N LEU A 41 -8.81 -4.43 -11.33
CA LEU A 41 -7.53 -3.75 -11.27
C LEU A 41 -7.71 -2.40 -11.96
N GLU A 42 -7.49 -1.31 -11.25
CA GLU A 42 -7.45 0.04 -11.81
C GLU A 42 -6.00 0.52 -11.84
N MET A 43 -5.57 1.04 -12.98
CA MET A 43 -4.18 1.42 -13.18
C MET A 43 -4.07 2.74 -13.90
N ASN A 44 -3.15 3.59 -13.42
CA ASN A 44 -2.71 4.77 -14.12
C ASN A 44 -1.49 4.46 -14.99
N ILE A 45 -1.66 4.54 -16.31
CA ILE A 45 -0.62 4.23 -17.32
C ILE A 45 0.47 5.30 -17.44
N VAL A 46 0.31 6.45 -16.78
CA VAL A 46 1.33 7.51 -16.76
C VAL A 46 2.24 7.34 -15.55
N THR A 47 1.68 6.99 -14.40
CA THR A 47 2.44 6.88 -13.13
C THR A 47 2.80 5.45 -12.76
N GLY A 48 2.20 4.43 -13.40
CA GLY A 48 2.37 3.02 -13.03
C GLY A 48 1.70 2.66 -11.70
N VAL A 49 0.91 3.57 -11.13
CA VAL A 49 0.17 3.36 -9.88
C VAL A 49 -1.05 2.52 -10.16
N PHE A 50 -1.33 1.53 -9.31
CA PHE A 50 -2.53 0.71 -9.44
C PHE A 50 -3.17 0.37 -8.11
N SER A 51 -4.47 0.09 -8.18
CA SER A 51 -5.26 -0.44 -7.09
C SER A 51 -5.96 -1.72 -7.54
N VAL A 52 -6.05 -2.69 -6.62
CA VAL A 52 -6.82 -3.92 -6.79
C VAL A 52 -7.98 -3.86 -5.82
N SER A 53 -9.16 -4.24 -6.28
CA SER A 53 -10.36 -4.33 -5.47
C SER A 53 -11.16 -5.57 -5.84
N PHE A 54 -11.63 -6.30 -4.84
CA PHE A 54 -12.45 -7.49 -4.99
C PHE A 54 -13.83 -7.23 -4.38
N ASP A 55 -14.88 -7.59 -5.12
CA ASP A 55 -16.25 -7.49 -4.61
C ASP A 55 -16.58 -8.64 -3.65
N LEU A 56 -16.38 -8.40 -2.36
CA LEU A 56 -16.70 -9.35 -1.28
C LEU A 56 -18.19 -9.69 -1.20
N LYS A 57 -19.08 -8.85 -1.75
CA LYS A 57 -20.53 -9.16 -1.77
C LYS A 57 -20.85 -10.27 -2.76
N SER A 58 -20.07 -10.36 -3.84
CA SER A 58 -20.27 -11.36 -4.88
C SER A 58 -19.77 -12.75 -4.47
N ASP A 59 -18.82 -12.83 -3.53
CA ASP A 59 -18.26 -14.09 -3.05
C ASP A 59 -17.96 -14.05 -1.53
N PRO A 60 -18.95 -14.38 -0.69
CA PRO A 60 -18.78 -14.36 0.77
C PRO A 60 -17.89 -15.50 1.30
N SER A 61 -17.55 -16.51 0.48
CA SER A 61 -16.73 -17.66 0.92
C SER A 61 -15.33 -17.26 1.39
N LEU A 62 -14.87 -16.06 1.02
CA LEU A 62 -13.57 -15.50 1.43
C LEU A 62 -13.58 -15.01 2.88
N LEU A 63 -14.76 -14.73 3.44
CA LEU A 63 -14.94 -14.31 4.83
C LEU A 63 -15.01 -15.50 5.78
N GLU A 64 -15.38 -16.67 5.28
CA GLU A 64 -15.42 -17.92 6.04
C GLU A 64 -14.04 -18.53 6.24
N SER A 65 -13.07 -18.15 5.41
CA SER A 65 -11.68 -18.58 5.56
C SER A 65 -10.96 -17.79 6.65
N GLN A 66 -10.28 -18.48 7.55
CA GLN A 66 -9.43 -17.84 8.55
C GLN A 66 -8.27 -17.11 7.88
N ALA A 67 -7.96 -15.90 8.36
CA ALA A 67 -6.86 -15.13 7.83
C ALA A 67 -5.52 -15.88 7.99
N PRO A 68 -4.58 -15.78 7.02
CA PRO A 68 -3.24 -16.33 7.17
C PRO A 68 -2.45 -15.55 8.23
N ALA A 69 -1.43 -16.18 8.82
CA ALA A 69 -0.48 -15.48 9.68
C ALA A 69 0.23 -14.35 8.93
N SER A 70 0.65 -13.30 9.64
CA SER A 70 1.28 -12.08 9.09
C SER A 70 2.47 -12.38 8.18
N GLU A 71 3.31 -13.34 8.54
CA GLU A 71 4.53 -13.71 7.80
C GLU A 71 4.17 -14.40 6.49
N ILE A 72 3.14 -15.24 6.51
CA ILE A 72 2.64 -15.94 5.33
C ILE A 72 1.97 -14.93 4.38
N ALA A 73 1.14 -14.04 4.92
CA ALA A 73 0.52 -12.96 4.15
C ALA A 73 1.58 -12.06 3.49
N ALA A 74 2.61 -11.65 4.23
CA ALA A 74 3.71 -10.85 3.69
C ALA A 74 4.47 -11.58 2.57
N SER A 75 4.72 -12.88 2.72
CA SER A 75 5.35 -13.71 1.68
C SER A 75 4.47 -13.82 0.43
N GLN A 76 3.15 -13.96 0.60
CA GLN A 76 2.19 -13.99 -0.52
C GLN A 76 2.20 -12.67 -1.29
N VAL A 77 2.17 -11.53 -0.60
CA VAL A 77 2.23 -10.20 -1.23
C VAL A 77 3.56 -10.02 -1.98
N ARG A 78 4.69 -10.38 -1.37
CA ARG A 78 6.01 -10.32 -2.05
C ARG A 78 6.05 -11.22 -3.29
N SER A 79 5.48 -12.42 -3.21
CA SER A 79 5.40 -13.35 -4.33
C SER A 79 4.49 -12.83 -5.44
N PHE A 80 3.39 -12.16 -5.08
CA PHE A 80 2.49 -11.51 -6.02
C PHE A 80 3.18 -10.37 -6.78
N LEU A 81 3.87 -9.48 -6.06
CA LEU A 81 4.65 -8.39 -6.66
C LEU A 81 5.83 -8.92 -7.48
N SER A 82 6.55 -9.93 -6.98
CA SER A 82 7.69 -10.52 -7.69
C SER A 82 7.27 -11.21 -8.98
N ALA A 83 6.09 -11.86 -9.02
CA ALA A 83 5.57 -12.49 -10.23
C ALA A 83 5.30 -11.49 -11.36
N ALA A 84 5.01 -10.23 -11.02
CA ALA A 84 4.85 -9.14 -11.96
C ALA A 84 6.10 -8.28 -12.16
N ASN A 85 7.24 -8.68 -11.58
CA ASN A 85 8.48 -7.89 -11.57
C ASN A 85 8.31 -6.48 -10.95
N LEU A 86 7.34 -6.35 -10.03
CA LEU A 86 6.96 -5.12 -9.32
C LEU A 86 7.49 -5.09 -7.88
N LEU A 87 8.52 -5.88 -7.59
CA LEU A 87 9.20 -5.88 -6.30
C LEU A 87 10.54 -5.14 -6.39
N PRO A 88 10.53 -3.80 -6.21
CA PRO A 88 11.72 -3.00 -6.03
C PRO A 88 12.65 -3.50 -4.92
N LYS A 89 13.96 -3.28 -5.11
CA LYS A 89 15.00 -3.66 -4.13
C LYS A 89 14.98 -2.81 -2.85
N ASP A 90 14.29 -1.68 -2.86
CA ASP A 90 14.15 -0.76 -1.72
C ASP A 90 13.00 -1.14 -0.78
N LEU A 91 12.10 -2.05 -1.18
CA LEU A 91 10.99 -2.56 -0.36
C LEU A 91 11.40 -3.67 0.62
N THR A 92 12.59 -3.53 1.20
CA THR A 92 13.12 -4.40 2.26
C THR A 92 12.95 -3.80 3.65
N GLY A 93 12.10 -2.78 3.79
CA GLY A 93 11.82 -2.12 5.05
C GLY A 93 11.00 -2.95 6.03
N PRO A 94 10.59 -2.34 7.16
CA PRO A 94 9.70 -2.98 8.10
C PRO A 94 8.37 -3.32 7.43
N VAL A 95 7.77 -4.44 7.84
CA VAL A 95 6.44 -4.85 7.38
C VAL A 95 5.52 -4.75 8.59
N THR A 96 4.45 -3.96 8.47
CA THR A 96 3.40 -3.91 9.49
C THR A 96 2.17 -4.66 9.00
N HIS A 97 1.37 -5.14 9.95
CA HIS A 97 0.16 -5.89 9.66
C HIS A 97 -1.00 -5.37 10.51
N GLU A 98 -2.20 -5.47 9.98
CA GLU A 98 -3.43 -5.17 10.67
C GLU A 98 -4.43 -6.28 10.38
N PHE A 99 -4.98 -6.87 11.43
CA PHE A 99 -5.99 -7.91 11.30
C PHE A 99 -7.35 -7.27 11.08
N LEU A 100 -8.11 -7.79 10.12
CA LEU A 100 -9.40 -7.24 9.74
C LEU A 100 -10.48 -8.32 9.80
N LYS A 101 -11.64 -7.93 10.31
CA LYS A 101 -12.88 -8.72 10.31
C LYS A 101 -14.00 -7.93 9.66
N VAL A 102 -15.01 -8.63 9.15
CA VAL A 102 -16.19 -7.98 8.57
C VAL A 102 -17.28 -7.94 9.62
N GLU A 103 -17.66 -6.73 10.04
CA GLU A 103 -18.82 -6.50 10.90
C GLU A 103 -19.82 -5.59 10.18
N SER A 104 -21.07 -6.03 10.07
CA SER A 104 -22.16 -5.22 9.49
C SER A 104 -21.83 -4.60 8.12
N GLN A 105 -21.17 -5.37 7.24
CA GLN A 105 -20.71 -4.96 5.90
C GLN A 105 -19.53 -3.98 5.87
N ASN A 106 -18.90 -3.68 7.02
CA ASN A 106 -17.71 -2.85 7.11
C ASN A 106 -16.49 -3.68 7.54
N LEU A 107 -15.31 -3.29 7.08
CA LEU A 107 -14.04 -3.84 7.54
C LEU A 107 -13.65 -3.12 8.83
N VAL A 108 -13.51 -3.87 9.92
CA VAL A 108 -13.09 -3.35 11.23
C VAL A 108 -11.85 -4.10 11.71
N ALA A 109 -10.99 -3.42 12.47
CA ALA A 109 -9.81 -4.02 13.06
C ALA A 109 -10.18 -5.16 14.03
N ALA A 110 -9.53 -6.31 13.89
CA ALA A 110 -9.65 -7.44 14.78
C ALA A 110 -8.50 -7.42 15.79
N VAL A 111 -8.78 -7.81 17.04
CA VAL A 111 -7.77 -7.82 18.11
C VAL A 111 -6.79 -8.98 17.94
N SER A 112 -7.21 -10.06 17.29
CA SER A 112 -6.39 -11.26 17.13
C SER A 112 -6.63 -11.95 15.79
N LEU A 113 -5.66 -12.76 15.38
CA LEU A 113 -5.73 -13.61 14.19
C LEU A 113 -6.96 -14.55 14.19
N SER A 114 -7.38 -15.02 15.37
CA SER A 114 -8.51 -15.95 15.50
C SER A 114 -9.86 -15.32 15.18
N GLU A 115 -9.98 -14.00 15.31
CA GLU A 115 -11.18 -13.24 14.98
C GLU A 115 -11.11 -12.62 13.58
N ALA A 116 -9.96 -12.73 12.91
CA ALA A 116 -9.70 -12.09 11.64
C ALA A 116 -10.03 -13.03 10.47
N SER A 117 -10.75 -12.50 9.48
CA SER A 117 -10.94 -13.15 8.18
C SER A 117 -9.91 -12.68 7.16
N LEU A 118 -9.35 -11.49 7.35
CA LEU A 118 -8.45 -10.82 6.42
C LEU A 118 -7.24 -10.22 7.17
N VAL A 119 -6.12 -10.05 6.46
CA VAL A 119 -4.94 -9.34 6.97
C VAL A 119 -4.53 -8.25 5.99
N LYS A 120 -4.45 -7.00 6.44
CA LYS A 120 -3.79 -5.92 5.72
C LYS A 120 -2.30 -5.97 6.01
N ILE A 121 -1.50 -6.01 4.96
CA ILE A 121 -0.04 -5.98 5.03
C ILE A 121 0.43 -4.68 4.41
N ASN A 122 1.23 -3.93 5.17
CA ASN A 122 1.86 -2.69 4.73
C ASN A 122 3.34 -2.93 4.48
N LEU A 123 3.82 -2.59 3.29
CA LEU A 123 5.23 -2.73 2.90
C LEU A 123 5.90 -1.36 2.89
N PHE A 124 6.81 -1.13 3.84
CA PHE A 124 7.60 0.10 3.89
C PHE A 124 8.92 -0.05 3.14
N ARG A 125 9.49 1.08 2.75
CA ARG A 125 10.83 1.14 2.16
C ARG A 125 11.88 0.97 3.25
N LYS A 126 13.08 0.56 2.85
CA LYS A 126 14.27 0.55 3.70
C LYS A 126 14.51 1.95 4.27
N ALA A 127 15.16 2.01 5.43
CA ALA A 127 15.68 3.24 5.97
C ALA A 127 16.75 3.82 5.03
N ILE A 128 16.83 5.14 4.95
CA ILE A 128 17.88 5.85 4.21
C ILE A 128 18.87 6.36 5.26
N GLY A 129 20.02 5.71 5.36
CA GLY A 129 20.94 5.91 6.49
C GLY A 129 20.27 5.52 7.80
N ASP A 130 20.27 6.42 8.79
CA ASP A 130 19.63 6.22 10.10
C ASP A 130 18.18 6.73 10.16
N LEU A 131 17.62 7.21 9.04
CA LEU A 131 16.28 7.79 9.00
C LEU A 131 15.24 6.75 8.54
N PRO A 132 14.17 6.52 9.33
CA PRO A 132 13.09 5.63 8.92
C PRO A 132 12.30 6.24 7.76
N SER A 133 11.85 5.38 6.83
CA SER A 133 10.93 5.79 5.76
C SER A 133 9.54 5.96 6.35
N LEU A 134 9.10 7.21 6.51
CA LEU A 134 7.78 7.56 7.01
C LEU A 134 6.89 8.02 5.86
N THR A 135 5.61 7.66 5.94
CA THR A 135 4.54 8.10 5.05
C THR A 135 3.73 9.20 5.73
N PRO A 136 2.91 9.97 4.99
CA PRO A 136 2.06 11.01 5.56
C PRO A 136 1.14 10.51 6.70
N ASN A 137 0.74 9.24 6.62
CA ASN A 137 0.08 8.52 7.70
C ASN A 137 1.02 7.38 8.17
N PRO A 138 1.59 7.43 9.38
CA PRO A 138 2.54 6.43 9.85
C PRO A 138 1.95 5.02 9.97
N SER A 139 0.62 4.90 10.03
CA SER A 139 -0.07 3.61 10.08
C SER A 139 -0.29 2.98 8.70
N GLU A 140 -0.05 3.72 7.61
CA GLU A 140 -0.34 3.28 6.24
C GLU A 140 0.89 3.41 5.35
N ALA A 141 1.32 2.30 4.76
CA ALA A 141 2.38 2.33 3.76
C ALA A 141 1.83 2.79 2.41
N ASN A 142 2.71 3.32 1.55
CA ASN A 142 2.37 3.61 0.15
C ASN A 142 2.03 2.34 -0.65
N ILE A 143 2.47 1.19 -0.16
CA ILE A 143 2.19 -0.11 -0.77
C ILE A 143 1.55 -0.98 0.29
N TRP A 144 0.28 -1.29 0.11
CA TRP A 144 -0.47 -2.11 1.05
C TRP A 144 -1.38 -3.06 0.30
N PHE A 145 -1.58 -4.24 0.87
CA PHE A 145 -2.44 -5.27 0.31
C PHE A 145 -3.22 -5.99 1.41
N ILE A 146 -4.49 -6.28 1.15
CA ILE A 146 -5.36 -7.08 1.99
C ILE A 146 -5.40 -8.50 1.44
N VAL A 147 -5.02 -9.44 2.28
CA VAL A 147 -4.87 -10.85 1.97
C VAL A 147 -5.97 -11.66 2.68
N SER A 148 -6.55 -12.62 1.97
CA SER A 148 -7.52 -13.58 2.50
C SER A 148 -6.90 -14.94 2.79
N GLY A 149 -7.61 -15.77 3.57
CA GLY A 149 -7.29 -17.17 3.81
C GLY A 149 -7.53 -18.12 2.65
N SER A 150 -7.87 -17.62 1.45
CA SER A 150 -8.24 -18.47 0.34
C SER A 150 -7.06 -19.32 -0.16
N ARG A 151 -7.35 -20.59 -0.47
CA ARG A 151 -6.39 -21.49 -1.13
C ARG A 151 -6.22 -21.18 -2.63
N THR A 152 -7.13 -20.40 -3.21
CA THR A 152 -7.10 -20.06 -4.63
C THR A 152 -6.29 -18.79 -4.84
N ARG A 153 -5.21 -18.86 -5.62
CA ARG A 153 -4.30 -17.73 -5.89
C ARG A 153 -5.03 -16.48 -6.38
N ASP A 154 -6.01 -16.64 -7.26
CA ASP A 154 -6.81 -15.54 -7.83
C ASP A 154 -7.71 -14.83 -6.79
N LYS A 155 -7.90 -15.41 -5.61
CA LYS A 155 -8.74 -14.86 -4.52
C LYS A 155 -7.95 -14.57 -3.25
N GLN A 156 -6.63 -14.71 -3.28
CA GLN A 156 -5.77 -14.42 -2.13
C GLN A 156 -5.66 -12.93 -1.86
N ILE A 157 -5.55 -12.12 -2.91
CA ILE A 157 -5.50 -10.65 -2.78
C ILE A 157 -6.89 -10.09 -3.00
N ILE A 158 -7.44 -9.46 -1.96
CA ILE A 158 -8.80 -8.90 -1.96
C ILE A 158 -8.76 -7.42 -2.32
N ALA A 159 -7.81 -6.69 -1.76
CA ALA A 159 -7.62 -5.30 -2.09
C ALA A 159 -6.14 -4.95 -1.99
N GLY A 160 -5.75 -3.84 -2.59
CA GLY A 160 -4.44 -3.28 -2.36
C GLY A 160 -4.19 -2.06 -3.21
N GLU A 161 -3.22 -1.26 -2.78
CA GLU A 161 -2.74 -0.11 -3.53
C GLU A 161 -1.23 -0.21 -3.65
N TYR A 162 -0.75 0.16 -4.83
CA TYR A 162 0.66 0.18 -5.16
C TYR A 162 1.04 1.58 -5.62
N HIS A 163 1.48 2.40 -4.66
CA HIS A 163 1.92 3.78 -4.93
C HIS A 163 3.46 3.84 -4.86
N TYR A 164 4.14 3.24 -5.85
CA TYR A 164 5.59 3.24 -5.90
C TYR A 164 6.15 4.36 -6.78
N PHE A 165 6.90 5.28 -6.16
CA PHE A 165 7.68 6.29 -6.86
C PHE A 165 9.18 6.07 -6.63
N PRO A 166 9.97 5.73 -7.66
CA PRO A 166 11.40 5.52 -7.49
C PRO A 166 12.07 6.80 -6.97
N VAL A 167 12.97 6.66 -6.01
CA VAL A 167 13.75 7.78 -5.45
C VAL A 167 15.20 7.63 -5.91
N ASP A 168 15.79 8.74 -6.35
CA ASP A 168 17.21 8.79 -6.67
C ASP A 168 18.02 9.02 -5.39
N GLU A 169 18.65 7.96 -4.88
CA GLU A 169 19.53 8.03 -3.70
C GLU A 169 20.82 8.81 -3.96
N GLY A 170 21.16 9.09 -5.23
CA GLY A 170 22.33 9.89 -5.61
C GLY A 170 22.10 11.41 -5.56
N GLN A 171 20.85 11.84 -5.42
CA GLN A 171 20.48 13.26 -5.35
C GLN A 171 20.11 13.62 -3.91
N SER A 172 21.06 14.19 -3.17
CA SER A 172 20.77 14.82 -1.88
C SER A 172 20.37 16.27 -2.10
N ALA A 173 19.24 16.69 -1.53
CA ALA A 173 18.91 18.11 -1.47
C ALA A 173 19.91 18.86 -0.56
N THR A 174 20.32 20.06 -0.95
CA THR A 174 21.23 20.91 -0.17
C THR A 174 20.56 21.55 1.06
N TYR A 175 19.27 21.24 1.29
CA TYR A 175 18.53 21.77 2.43
C TYR A 175 18.89 20.98 3.70
N PRO A 176 19.43 21.65 4.73
CA PRO A 176 19.75 20.99 5.99
C PRO A 176 18.46 20.51 6.67
N ILE A 177 18.54 19.33 7.29
CA ILE A 177 17.46 18.81 8.14
C ILE A 177 17.36 19.73 9.37
N LYS A 178 16.15 20.20 9.69
CA LYS A 178 15.90 21.00 10.90
C LYS A 178 16.24 20.17 12.13
N THR A 179 16.77 20.81 13.17
CA THR A 179 17.04 20.10 14.44
C THR A 179 15.73 19.78 15.15
N ALA A 180 15.75 18.76 16.03
CA ALA A 180 14.57 18.39 16.82
C ALA A 180 14.01 19.57 17.64
N GLN A 181 14.88 20.44 18.15
CA GLN A 181 14.47 21.64 18.90
C GLN A 181 13.72 22.64 18.00
N GLN A 182 14.25 22.92 16.81
CA GLN A 182 13.59 23.83 15.86
C GLN A 182 12.22 23.29 15.41
N ALA A 183 12.12 21.98 15.17
CA ALA A 183 10.85 21.34 14.82
C ALA A 183 9.83 21.43 15.97
N LEU A 184 10.28 21.30 17.22
CA LEU A 184 9.40 21.43 18.39
C LEU A 184 8.93 22.88 18.61
N ASP A 185 9.81 23.86 18.44
CA ASP A 185 9.47 25.28 18.57
C ASP A 185 8.45 25.70 17.49
N GLU A 186 8.60 25.19 16.25
CA GLU A 186 7.61 25.40 15.18
C GLU A 186 6.27 24.73 15.46
N LEU A 187 6.27 23.53 16.05
CA LEU A 187 5.04 22.88 16.49
C LEU A 187 4.33 23.70 17.58
N ALA A 188 5.07 24.20 18.56
CA ALA A 188 4.54 25.07 19.60
C ALA A 188 3.98 26.39 19.03
N ALA A 189 4.58 26.88 17.94
CA ALA A 189 4.09 28.04 17.18
C ALA A 189 2.90 27.72 16.24
N GLY A 190 2.43 26.46 16.20
CA GLY A 190 1.28 26.03 15.39
C GLY A 190 1.60 25.65 13.94
N GLY A 191 2.88 25.51 13.59
CA GLY A 191 3.36 25.18 12.24
C GLY A 191 3.37 23.67 11.90
N GLY A 192 2.68 22.83 12.65
CA GLY A 192 2.67 21.37 12.45
C GLY A 192 1.40 20.71 12.99
N PHE A 193 1.17 19.47 12.58
CA PHE A 193 0.06 18.66 13.06
C PHE A 193 0.53 17.28 13.55
N PHE A 194 -0.23 16.68 14.46
CA PHE A 194 0.01 15.33 14.94
C PHE A 194 -0.54 14.33 13.92
N ALA A 195 0.35 13.62 13.21
CA ALA A 195 -0.04 12.68 12.17
C ALA A 195 -0.64 11.37 12.72
N SER A 196 -0.32 11.01 13.95
CA SER A 196 -0.94 9.88 14.64
C SER A 196 -0.88 10.05 16.14
N THR A 197 -2.04 9.98 16.79
CA THR A 197 -2.16 9.74 18.23
C THR A 197 -2.23 8.22 18.37
N GLY A 198 -1.09 7.56 18.56
CA GLY A 198 -1.08 6.12 18.81
C GLY A 198 -2.00 5.73 19.98
N LEU A 199 -2.36 4.45 20.09
CA LEU A 199 -3.06 3.95 21.27
C LEU A 199 -2.12 4.16 22.46
N ASN A 200 -2.46 5.11 23.34
CA ASN A 200 -1.66 5.53 24.49
C ASN A 200 -1.18 4.34 25.34
N GLN A 201 0.00 3.82 25.01
CA GLN A 201 0.83 2.98 25.87
C GLN A 201 2.25 3.53 25.82
N GLU A 202 2.78 3.77 27.02
CA GLU A 202 3.97 4.55 27.36
C GLU A 202 5.23 4.05 26.61
N ASN A 203 5.53 4.63 25.43
CA ASN A 203 6.85 4.72 24.74
C ASN A 203 6.75 4.90 23.21
N GLN A 204 5.67 5.47 22.67
CA GLN A 204 5.53 5.59 21.21
C GLN A 204 6.15 6.87 20.64
N THR A 205 6.91 6.71 19.56
CA THR A 205 7.49 7.79 18.75
C THR A 205 6.36 8.59 18.09
N VAL A 206 6.14 9.82 18.54
CA VAL A 206 5.23 10.75 17.87
C VAL A 206 5.93 11.26 16.61
N VAL A 207 5.32 11.00 15.46
CA VAL A 207 5.80 11.48 14.16
C VAL A 207 5.16 12.83 13.87
N PHE A 208 6.01 13.84 13.68
CA PHE A 208 5.61 15.20 13.36
C PHE A 208 5.84 15.47 11.88
N LEU A 209 4.85 16.05 11.21
CA LEU A 209 4.99 16.53 9.83
C LEU A 209 4.87 18.06 9.84
N PRO A 210 5.84 18.79 9.26
CA PRO A 210 5.75 20.25 9.14
C PRO A 210 4.57 20.62 8.23
N ALA A 211 3.85 21.70 8.56
CA ALA A 211 2.72 22.22 7.78
C ALA A 211 3.15 23.03 6.54
N ASP A 212 4.45 23.08 6.24
CA ASP A 212 4.97 23.78 5.09
C ASP A 212 4.59 23.05 3.80
N ASN A 213 3.48 23.51 3.22
CA ASN A 213 3.20 23.60 1.79
C ASN A 213 3.74 22.40 0.97
N CYS A 214 2.87 21.40 0.75
CA CYS A 214 3.02 20.41 -0.31
C CYS A 214 3.21 21.10 -1.68
N LEU A 215 4.43 21.56 -1.94
CA LEU A 215 4.93 22.04 -3.22
C LEU A 215 5.88 20.98 -3.78
N CYS A 216 5.36 19.76 -3.95
CA CYS A 216 5.78 18.94 -5.09
C CYS A 216 4.85 19.27 -6.27
N ARG A 217 4.93 20.52 -6.75
CA ARG A 217 4.59 20.84 -8.13
C ARG A 217 5.88 20.72 -8.93
N ARG A 218 6.02 19.62 -9.65
CA ARG A 218 6.51 19.57 -11.04
C ARG A 218 6.27 18.20 -11.64
#